data_AF-F4HMV6-F1
#
_entry.id   AF-F4HMV6-F1
#
_cell.length_a   1.000
_cell.length_b   1.000
_cell.length_c   1.000
_cell.angle_alpha   90.00
_cell.angle_beta   90.00
_cell.angle_gamma   90.00
#
_symmetry.space_group_name_H-M   'P 1'
#
loop_
_entity.id
_entity.type
_entity.pdbx_description
1 polymer ?
#
loop_
_entity_poly.entity_id
_entity_poly.type
_entity_poly.pdbx_seq_one_letter_code
_entity_poly.pdbx_strand_id
1 'polypeptide(L)'
;MTILYSEMKRSVTVKLQPSKEQEKILFELADAGAKVWNRVNYLRRQEFFEGKLVDFNRTEKIVYEEFKQEIGSATVQQIARKNAEAWRSFFTNIGKRKRGNCPSGSSQDPQTT
;
A
#
# COMPACT_ATOMS: atom_id res chain seq x y z
N MET A 1 -32.65 26.41 -5.61
CA MET A 1 -31.70 26.86 -4.57
C MET A 1 -31.02 25.61 -4.03
N THR A 2 -29.84 25.25 -4.52
CA THR A 2 -29.11 24.02 -4.12
C THR A 2 -27.93 24.44 -3.27
N ILE A 3 -27.94 24.06 -1.99
CA ILE A 3 -26.84 24.33 -1.06
C ILE A 3 -25.73 23.31 -1.39
N LEU A 4 -24.60 23.80 -1.89
CA LEU A 4 -23.39 23.01 -2.04
C LEU A 4 -22.76 22.85 -0.65
N TYR A 5 -22.84 21.65 -0.07
CA TYR A 5 -22.10 21.32 1.13
C TYR A 5 -20.63 21.12 0.77
N SER A 6 -19.74 22.00 1.22
CA SER A 6 -18.32 21.70 1.28
C SER A 6 -18.08 20.75 2.46
N GLU A 7 -17.67 19.51 2.21
CA GLU A 7 -17.29 18.57 3.27
C GLU A 7 -16.15 19.16 4.12
N MET A 8 -16.42 19.43 5.39
CA MET A 8 -15.41 19.87 6.35
C MET A 8 -14.50 18.68 6.73
N LYS A 9 -13.33 18.58 6.09
CA LYS A 9 -12.29 17.63 6.49
C LYS A 9 -11.55 18.16 7.72
N ARG A 10 -11.86 17.64 8.91
CA ARG A 10 -11.04 17.89 10.09
C ARG A 10 -9.73 17.10 9.98
N SER A 11 -8.61 17.78 10.11
CA SER A 11 -7.30 17.14 10.28
C SER A 11 -6.81 17.36 11.71
N VAL A 12 -6.29 16.31 12.33
CA VAL A 12 -5.63 16.39 13.63
C VAL A 12 -4.14 16.19 13.38
N THR A 13 -3.32 17.16 13.81
CA THR A 13 -1.87 17.03 13.73
C THR A 13 -1.36 16.50 15.06
N VAL A 14 -0.89 15.25 15.06
CA VAL A 14 -0.25 14.61 16.23
C VAL A 14 1.25 14.69 16.06
N LYS A 15 1.95 15.28 17.02
CA LYS A 15 3.42 15.28 17.08
C LYS A 15 3.88 14.09 17.91
N LEU A 16 4.47 13.10 17.27
CA LEU A 16 5.14 12.00 17.97
C LEU A 16 6.51 12.48 18.45
N GLN A 17 6.83 12.26 19.73
CA GLN A 17 8.14 12.53 20.31
C GLN A 17 8.68 11.26 20.96
N PRO A 18 9.10 10.26 20.15
CA PRO A 18 9.67 9.04 20.70
C PRO A 18 11.01 9.33 21.39
N SER A 19 11.34 8.57 22.44
CA SER A 19 12.71 8.48 22.96
C SER A 19 13.62 7.82 21.92
N LYS A 20 14.94 7.90 22.11
CA LYS A 20 15.91 7.25 21.21
C LYS A 20 15.70 5.72 21.14
N GLU A 21 15.33 5.12 22.25
CA GLU A 21 15.02 3.69 22.37
C GLU A 21 13.74 3.35 21.60
N GLN A 22 12.69 4.17 21.74
CA GLN A 22 11.44 3.99 21.00
C GLN A 22 11.65 4.16 19.50
N GLU A 23 12.43 5.16 19.08
CA GLU A 23 12.80 5.39 17.69
C GLU A 23 13.52 4.17 17.10
N LYS A 24 14.49 3.60 17.82
CA LYS A 24 15.18 2.38 17.40
C LYS A 24 14.22 1.20 17.18
N ILE A 25 13.31 0.96 18.14
CA ILE A 25 12.29 -0.10 18.04
C ILE A 25 11.38 0.14 16.83
N LEU A 26 10.96 1.39 16.59
CA LEU A 26 10.13 1.73 15.45
C LEU A 26 10.86 1.48 14.12
N PHE A 27 12.16 1.77 14.03
CA PHE A 27 12.96 1.47 12.86
C PHE A 27 13.10 -0.03 12.60
N GLU A 28 13.36 -0.83 13.65
CA GLU A 28 13.43 -2.29 13.53
C GLU A 28 12.09 -2.88 13.05
N LEU A 29 10.97 -2.40 13.59
CA LEU A 29 9.63 -2.78 13.13
C LEU A 29 9.37 -2.36 11.68
N ALA A 30 9.79 -1.15 11.29
CA ALA A 30 9.63 -0.65 9.93
C ALA A 30 10.46 -1.47 8.92
N ASP A 31 11.70 -1.85 9.27
CA ASP A 31 12.57 -2.67 8.44
C ASP A 31 11.98 -4.08 8.24
N ALA A 32 11.55 -4.73 9.33
CA ALA A 32 10.86 -6.03 9.26
C ALA A 32 9.58 -5.93 8.41
N GLY A 33 8.81 -4.85 8.57
CA GLY A 33 7.61 -4.62 7.76
C GLY A 33 7.92 -4.43 6.28
N ALA A 34 9.01 -3.72 5.95
CA ALA A 34 9.48 -3.53 4.59
C ALA A 34 9.90 -4.85 3.95
N LYS A 35 10.56 -5.76 4.70
CA LYS A 35 10.91 -7.11 4.22
C LYS A 35 9.66 -7.90 3.83
N VAL A 36 8.63 -7.93 4.68
CA VAL A 36 7.35 -8.60 4.40
C VAL A 36 6.70 -8.01 3.14
N TRP A 37 6.61 -6.68 3.05
CA TRP A 37 6.04 -5.99 1.89
C TRP A 37 6.77 -6.35 0.59
N ASN A 38 8.10 -6.30 0.62
CA ASN A 38 8.92 -6.60 -0.54
C ASN A 38 8.76 -8.05 -0.98
N ARG A 39 8.71 -8.98 -0.01
CA ARG A 39 8.54 -10.41 -0.29
C ARG A 39 7.20 -10.72 -0.93
N VAL A 40 6.09 -10.26 -0.34
CA VAL A 40 4.75 -10.53 -0.90
C VAL A 40 4.61 -9.88 -2.27
N ASN A 41 5.16 -8.67 -2.44
CA ASN A 41 5.13 -7.98 -3.73
C ASN A 41 5.97 -8.68 -4.79
N TYR A 42 7.12 -9.24 -4.42
CA TYR A 42 7.95 -10.05 -5.32
C TYR A 42 7.18 -11.26 -5.86
N LEU A 43 6.55 -12.05 -4.98
CA LEU A 43 5.78 -13.23 -5.38
C LEU A 43 4.66 -12.87 -6.37
N ARG A 44 3.87 -11.84 -6.05
CA ARG A 44 2.77 -11.37 -6.89
C ARG A 44 3.26 -10.82 -8.25
N ARG A 45 4.42 -10.15 -8.27
CA ARG A 45 5.04 -9.70 -9.52
C ARG A 45 5.47 -10.86 -10.40
N GLN A 46 6.07 -11.91 -9.83
CA GLN A 46 6.44 -13.11 -10.60
C GLN A 46 5.21 -13.71 -11.27
N GLU A 47 4.13 -13.95 -10.51
CA GLU A 47 2.86 -14.47 -11.05
C GLU A 47 2.31 -13.58 -12.18
N PHE A 48 2.30 -12.26 -11.97
CA PHE A 48 1.80 -11.30 -12.96
C PHE A 48 2.61 -11.33 -14.27
N PHE A 49 3.94 -11.34 -14.19
CA PHE A 49 4.81 -11.35 -15.39
C PHE A 49 4.85 -12.70 -16.09
N GLU A 50 4.58 -13.79 -15.37
CA GLU A 50 4.34 -15.13 -15.95
C GLU A 50 2.96 -15.25 -16.62
N GLY A 51 2.14 -14.19 -16.61
CA GLY A 51 0.80 -14.19 -17.18
C GLY A 51 -0.24 -14.95 -16.35
N LYS A 52 0.09 -15.32 -15.11
CA LYS A 52 -0.82 -15.98 -14.18
C LYS A 52 -1.72 -14.96 -13.49
N LEU A 53 -2.88 -15.41 -13.02
CA LEU A 53 -3.68 -14.62 -12.10
C LEU A 53 -2.94 -14.51 -10.76
N VAL A 54 -2.82 -13.29 -10.23
CA VAL A 54 -2.17 -13.04 -8.94
C VAL A 54 -2.99 -13.69 -7.82
N ASP A 55 -2.40 -14.64 -7.10
CA ASP A 55 -3.06 -15.37 -6.02
C ASP A 55 -2.76 -14.70 -4.66
N PHE A 56 -3.68 -13.85 -4.24
CA PHE A 56 -3.54 -13.12 -2.98
C PHE A 56 -3.49 -14.02 -1.74
N ASN A 57 -4.24 -15.13 -1.74
CA ASN A 57 -4.35 -16.02 -0.59
C ASN A 57 -3.10 -16.87 -0.43
N ARG A 58 -2.60 -17.45 -1.54
CA ARG A 58 -1.35 -18.22 -1.55
C ARG A 58 -0.17 -17.35 -1.16
N THR A 59 -0.02 -16.18 -1.77
CA THR A 59 1.10 -15.28 -1.49
C THR A 59 1.08 -14.76 -0.05
N GLU A 60 -0.11 -14.47 0.51
CA GLU A 60 -0.27 -14.11 1.92
C GLU A 60 0.13 -15.27 2.85
N LYS A 61 -0.31 -16.51 2.57
CA LYS A 61 0.05 -17.67 3.39
C LYS A 61 1.56 -17.92 3.42
N ILE A 62 2.25 -17.75 2.29
CA ILE A 62 3.71 -17.90 2.22
C ILE A 62 4.39 -16.89 3.15
N VAL A 63 4.07 -15.60 3.01
CA VAL A 63 4.72 -14.56 3.85
C VAL A 63 4.29 -14.64 5.32
N TYR A 64 3.06 -15.11 5.59
CA TYR A 64 2.60 -15.37 6.95
C TYR A 64 3.48 -16.40 7.64
N GLU A 65 3.72 -17.55 7.00
CA GLU A 65 4.56 -18.59 7.58
C GLU A 65 6.03 -18.15 7.69
N GLU A 66 6.54 -17.37 6.73
CA GLU A 66 7.92 -16.86 6.75
C GLU A 66 8.16 -15.83 7.88
N PHE A 67 7.20 -14.94 8.18
CA PHE A 67 7.47 -13.75 9.02
C PHE A 67 6.64 -13.64 10.31
N LYS A 68 5.65 -14.51 10.56
CA LYS A 68 4.77 -14.39 11.75
C LYS A 68 5.53 -14.41 13.09
N GLN A 69 6.68 -15.08 13.14
CA GLN A 69 7.52 -15.14 14.34
C GLN A 69 8.39 -13.88 14.51
N GLU A 70 8.70 -13.15 13.42
CA GLU A 70 9.59 -11.97 13.45
C GLU A 70 8.81 -10.69 13.82
N ILE A 71 7.68 -10.43 13.17
CA ILE A 71 6.92 -9.17 13.33
C ILE A 71 5.47 -9.38 13.82
N GLY A 72 5.11 -10.62 14.12
CA GLY A 72 3.78 -10.97 14.62
C GLY A 72 2.74 -11.20 13.52
N SER A 73 1.89 -12.20 13.74
CA SER A 73 0.83 -12.65 12.83
C SER A 73 -0.06 -11.52 12.30
N ALA A 74 -0.56 -10.65 13.19
CA ALA A 74 -1.48 -9.58 12.82
C ALA A 74 -0.82 -8.56 11.89
N THR A 75 0.44 -8.21 12.15
CA THR A 75 1.19 -7.25 11.32
C THR A 75 1.42 -7.79 9.92
N VAL A 76 1.83 -9.06 9.79
CA VAL A 76 2.05 -9.70 8.48
C VAL A 76 0.76 -9.71 7.64
N GLN A 77 -0.36 -10.11 8.24
CA GLN A 77 -1.67 -10.11 7.56
C GLN A 77 -2.06 -8.71 7.09
N GLN A 78 -1.87 -7.68 7.91
CA GLN A 78 -2.20 -6.31 7.54
C GLN A 78 -1.31 -5.78 6.40
N ILE A 79 -0.02 -6.11 6.40
CA ILE A 79 0.89 -5.78 5.30
C ILE A 79 0.43 -6.47 4.01
N ALA A 80 0.13 -7.77 4.07
CA ALA A 80 -0.34 -8.52 2.90
C ALA A 80 -1.66 -7.96 2.33
N ARG A 81 -2.58 -7.56 3.21
CA ARG A 81 -3.85 -6.90 2.87
C ARG A 81 -3.62 -5.55 2.20
N LYS A 82 -2.78 -4.69 2.77
CA LYS A 82 -2.45 -3.38 2.17
C LYS A 82 -1.74 -3.52 0.82
N ASN A 83 -0.87 -4.51 0.69
CA ASN A 83 -0.28 -4.83 -0.60
C ASN A 83 -1.35 -5.30 -1.60
N ALA A 84 -2.35 -6.08 -1.17
CA ALA A 84 -3.44 -6.53 -2.04
C ALA A 84 -4.32 -5.36 -2.50
N GLU A 85 -4.59 -4.39 -1.61
CA GLU A 85 -5.27 -3.13 -1.97
C GLU A 85 -4.49 -2.36 -3.05
N ALA A 86 -3.16 -2.25 -2.92
CA ALA A 86 -2.31 -1.61 -3.93
C ALA A 86 -2.39 -2.31 -5.30
N TRP A 87 -2.37 -3.64 -5.32
CA TRP A 87 -2.55 -4.42 -6.56
C TRP A 87 -3.93 -4.23 -7.19
N ARG A 88 -5.01 -4.21 -6.39
CA ARG A 88 -6.37 -3.93 -6.91
C ARG A 88 -6.45 -2.54 -7.56
N SER A 89 -5.82 -1.53 -6.94
CA SER A 89 -5.70 -0.19 -7.50
C SER A 89 -4.92 -0.19 -8.82
N PHE A 90 -3.80 -0.91 -8.87
CA PHE A 90 -3.00 -1.09 -10.08
C PHE A 90 -3.80 -1.73 -11.23
N PHE A 91 -4.53 -2.81 -10.98
CA PHE A 91 -5.39 -3.45 -12.00
C PHE A 91 -6.51 -2.53 -12.48
N THR A 92 -7.10 -1.77 -11.56
CA THR A 92 -8.11 -0.75 -11.91
C THR A 92 -7.53 0.28 -12.86
N ASN A 93 -6.31 0.77 -12.60
CA ASN A 93 -5.63 1.75 -13.43
C ASN A 93 -5.25 1.20 -14.81
N ILE A 94 -4.76 -0.04 -14.90
CA ILE A 94 -4.53 -0.71 -16.18
C ILE A 94 -5.84 -0.79 -16.99
N GLY A 95 -6.93 -1.18 -16.35
CA GLY A 95 -8.24 -1.25 -16.99
C GLY A 95 -8.72 0.11 -17.50
N LYS A 96 -8.56 1.17 -16.71
CA LYS A 96 -8.88 2.55 -17.11
C LYS A 96 -8.05 2.99 -18.32
N ARG A 97 -6.74 2.72 -18.31
CA ARG A 97 -5.83 3.03 -19.42
C ARG A 97 -6.25 2.33 -20.72
N LYS A 98 -6.61 1.05 -20.66
CA LYS A 98 -7.08 0.30 -21.84
C LYS A 98 -8.39 0.85 -22.42
N ARG A 99 -9.22 1.51 -21.60
CA ARG A 99 -10.49 2.13 -22.02
C ARG A 99 -10.36 3.61 -22.42
N GLY A 100 -9.16 4.20 -22.37
CA GLY A 100 -8.96 5.63 -22.59
C GLY A 100 -9.43 6.54 -21.44
N ASN A 101 -9.94 5.97 -20.33
CA ASN A 101 -10.50 6.71 -19.19
C ASN A 101 -9.47 6.89 -18.06
N CYS A 102 -8.22 7.17 -18.40
CA CYS A 102 -7.24 7.58 -17.39
C CYS A 102 -7.72 8.89 -16.76
N PRO A 103 -7.73 9.02 -15.42
CA PRO A 103 -7.81 10.34 -14.83
C PRO A 103 -6.58 11.09 -15.36
N SER A 104 -6.79 12.08 -16.22
CA SER A 104 -5.79 13.12 -16.47
C SER A 104 -5.47 13.67 -15.08
N GLY A 105 -4.29 13.32 -14.56
CA GLY A 105 -3.85 13.88 -13.29
C GLY A 105 -3.98 15.39 -13.39
N SER A 106 -4.45 16.00 -12.31
CA SER A 106 -4.24 17.41 -12.04
C SER A 106 -2.73 17.69 -12.05
N SER A 107 -2.14 17.77 -13.24
CA SER A 107 -1.07 18.70 -13.49
C SER A 107 -1.71 20.06 -13.22
N GLN A 108 -1.44 20.63 -12.05
CA GLN A 108 -1.23 22.07 -12.09
C GLN A 108 -0.02 22.22 -13.02
N ASP A 109 -0.32 22.43 -14.30
CA ASP A 109 0.70 22.90 -15.23
C ASP A 109 1.34 24.11 -14.54
N PRO A 110 2.67 24.15 -14.37
CA PRO A 110 3.33 25.37 -13.97
C PRO A 110 2.90 26.40 -15.01
N GLN A 111 2.15 27.42 -14.56
CA GLN A 111 1.85 28.61 -15.33
C GLN A 111 3.16 29.04 -15.97
N THR A 112 3.29 28.78 -17.27
CA THR A 112 4.44 29.25 -18.04
C THR A 112 4.20 30.73 -18.22
N THR A 113 5.23 31.48 -17.82
CA THR A 113 5.32 32.94 -17.79
C THR A 113 4.98 33.57 -19.14
#